data_AF-A0A842WL86-F1
#
_entry.id   AF-A0A842WL86-F1
#
_cell.length_a   1.000
_cell.length_b   1.000
_cell.length_c   1.000
_cell.angle_alpha   90.00
_cell.angle_beta   90.00
_cell.angle_gamma   90.00
#
_symmetry.space_group_name_H-M   'P 1'
#
loop_
_entity.id
_entity.type
_entity.pdbx_description
1 polymer ?
#
loop_
_entity_poly.entity_id
_entity_poly.type
_entity_poly.pdbx_seq_one_letter_code
_entity_poly.pdbx_strand_id
1 'polypeptide(L)'
;MSWKKHTMKAPDIHKKNREFNKKLEEKVDELVAELANTDQAIDLEYLEDYFVLSEDDNQAIQELAHILTVHGKYSHKVVPFHENKQVFIQFYTKEEDEEEDKD
;
A
#
# COMPACT_ATOMS: atom_id res chain seq x y z
N MET A 1 -29.91 -20.50 -16.24
CA MET A 1 -29.84 -19.19 -15.56
C MET A 1 -29.24 -18.16 -16.52
N SER A 2 -29.65 -16.88 -16.48
CA SER A 2 -29.17 -15.85 -17.41
C SER A 2 -27.98 -15.07 -16.81
N TRP A 3 -26.80 -15.21 -17.41
CA TRP A 3 -25.55 -14.55 -16.99
C TRP A 3 -25.66 -13.03 -16.91
N LYS A 4 -26.60 -12.42 -17.63
CA LYS A 4 -26.87 -10.97 -17.65
C LYS A 4 -27.24 -10.38 -16.28
N LYS A 5 -27.78 -11.19 -15.35
CA LYS A 5 -28.06 -10.74 -13.97
C LYS A 5 -26.81 -10.64 -13.10
N HIS A 6 -25.69 -11.17 -13.57
CA HIS A 6 -24.40 -11.18 -12.89
C HIS A 6 -23.40 -10.21 -13.55
N THR A 7 -23.88 -9.25 -14.34
CA THR A 7 -23.03 -8.25 -15.02
C THR A 7 -23.28 -6.85 -14.48
N MET A 8 -22.22 -6.05 -14.38
CA MET A 8 -22.27 -4.62 -14.04
C MET A 8 -21.91 -3.78 -15.27
N LYS A 9 -22.49 -2.59 -15.43
CA LYS A 9 -22.13 -1.71 -16.53
C LYS A 9 -20.76 -1.07 -16.27
N ALA A 10 -19.95 -0.91 -17.33
CA ALA A 10 -18.63 -0.32 -17.23
C ALA A 10 -18.59 1.06 -16.52
N PRO A 11 -19.54 2.00 -16.75
CA PRO A 11 -19.55 3.29 -16.03
C PRO A 11 -19.68 3.14 -14.51
N ASP A 12 -20.48 2.17 -14.05
CA ASP A 12 -20.67 1.91 -12.62
C ASP A 12 -19.37 1.32 -12.01
N ILE A 13 -18.68 0.46 -12.75
CA ILE A 13 -17.36 -0.07 -12.37
C ILE A 13 -16.34 1.08 -12.27
N HIS A 14 -16.25 1.95 -13.26
CA HIS A 14 -15.33 3.08 -13.24
C HIS A 14 -15.59 4.06 -12.10
N LYS A 15 -16.86 4.29 -11.75
CA LYS A 15 -17.22 5.15 -10.61
C LYS A 15 -16.78 4.51 -9.29
N LYS A 16 -17.11 3.23 -9.07
CA LYS A 16 -16.72 2.49 -7.87
C LYS A 16 -15.21 2.39 -7.72
N ASN A 17 -14.49 2.11 -8.81
CA ASN A 17 -13.03 2.05 -8.79
C ASN A 17 -12.42 3.42 -8.47
N ARG A 18 -12.99 4.53 -8.95
CA ARG A 18 -12.52 5.87 -8.57
C ARG A 18 -12.70 6.15 -7.07
N GLU A 19 -13.86 5.82 -6.52
CA GLU A 19 -14.14 5.98 -5.09
C GLU A 19 -13.21 5.11 -4.24
N PHE A 20 -12.96 3.87 -4.68
CA PHE A 20 -12.03 2.95 -4.02
C PHE A 20 -10.59 3.46 -4.07
N ASN A 21 -10.11 3.88 -5.24
CA ASN A 21 -8.75 4.40 -5.41
C ASN A 21 -8.51 5.66 -4.57
N LYS A 22 -9.50 6.55 -4.46
CA LYS A 22 -9.40 7.75 -3.62
C LYS A 22 -9.25 7.39 -2.14
N LYS A 23 -10.02 6.41 -1.66
CA LYS A 23 -9.91 5.92 -0.28
C LYS A 23 -8.56 5.26 0.00
N LEU A 24 -8.04 4.49 -0.97
CA LEU A 24 -6.70 3.89 -0.84
C LEU A 24 -5.61 4.97 -0.79
N GLU A 25 -5.69 5.99 -1.64
CA GLU A 25 -4.75 7.12 -1.60
C GLU A 25 -4.78 7.84 -0.24
N GLU A 26 -5.97 8.12 0.30
CA GLU A 26 -6.12 8.71 1.63
C GLU A 26 -5.50 7.83 2.72
N LYS A 27 -5.71 6.51 2.69
CA LYS A 27 -5.10 5.57 3.64
C LYS A 27 -3.59 5.52 3.54
N VAL A 28 -3.02 5.60 2.33
CA VAL A 28 -1.57 5.64 2.14
C VAL A 28 -1.00 6.96 2.64
N ASP A 29 -1.64 8.10 2.36
CA ASP A 29 -1.23 9.41 2.88
C ASP A 29 -1.24 9.43 4.42
N GLU A 30 -2.26 8.84 5.06
CA GLU A 30 -2.32 8.67 6.52
C GLU A 30 -1.18 7.82 7.07
N LEU A 31 -0.93 6.65 6.45
CA LEU A 31 0.16 5.76 6.83
C LEU A 31 1.53 6.46 6.73
N VAL A 32 1.77 7.20 5.64
CA VAL A 32 3.00 7.97 5.46
C VAL A 32 3.11 9.05 6.53
N ALA A 33 2.04 9.79 6.82
CA ALA A 33 2.07 10.86 7.81
C ALA A 33 2.41 10.34 9.22
N GLU A 34 1.95 9.14 9.56
CA GLU A 34 2.23 8.50 10.85
C GLU A 34 3.64 7.92 10.92
N LEU A 35 4.18 7.41 9.81
CA LEU A 35 5.42 6.63 9.82
C LEU A 35 6.66 7.35 9.30
N ALA A 36 6.52 8.40 8.48
CA ALA A 36 7.64 9.00 7.76
C ALA A 36 8.78 9.49 8.67
N ASN A 37 8.51 9.73 9.96
CA ASN A 37 9.50 10.16 10.94
C ASN A 37 9.70 9.15 12.07
N THR A 38 9.43 7.86 11.80
CA THR A 38 9.51 6.80 12.80
C THR A 38 10.35 5.63 12.29
N ASP A 39 11.15 5.06 13.19
CA ASP A 39 11.91 3.83 12.93
C ASP A 39 11.13 2.59 13.40
N GLN A 40 9.79 2.64 13.35
CA GLN A 40 8.92 1.60 13.89
C GLN A 40 8.45 0.64 12.79
N ALA A 41 8.52 -0.65 13.08
CA ALA A 41 7.86 -1.67 12.29
C ALA A 41 6.40 -1.81 12.73
N ILE A 42 5.52 -2.11 11.78
CA ILE A 42 4.09 -2.32 12.00
C ILE A 42 3.75 -3.80 11.86
N ASP A 43 2.79 -4.27 12.62
CA ASP A 43 2.27 -5.63 12.49
C ASP A 43 1.62 -5.84 11.11
N LEU A 44 2.02 -6.91 10.42
CA LEU A 44 1.52 -7.24 9.08
C LEU A 44 0.01 -7.51 9.10
N GLU A 45 -0.50 -8.16 10.14
CA GLU A 45 -1.94 -8.45 10.32
C GLU A 45 -2.79 -7.15 10.35
N TYR A 46 -2.28 -6.09 10.98
CA TYR A 46 -2.93 -4.79 10.93
C TYR A 46 -2.97 -4.24 9.50
N LEU A 47 -1.88 -4.36 8.74
CA LEU A 47 -1.80 -3.88 7.36
C LEU A 47 -2.70 -4.70 6.42
N GLU A 48 -2.81 -6.01 6.65
CA GLU A 48 -3.73 -6.91 5.94
C GLU A 48 -5.17 -6.46 6.09
N ASP A 49 -5.63 -6.22 7.31
CA ASP A 49 -6.98 -5.71 7.57
C ASP A 49 -7.17 -4.28 7.05
N TYR A 50 -6.17 -3.43 7.24
CA TYR A 50 -6.25 -2.02 6.90
C TYR A 50 -6.34 -1.80 5.39
N PHE A 51 -5.58 -2.54 4.59
CA PHE A 51 -5.59 -2.44 3.13
C PHE A 51 -6.42 -3.52 2.43
N VAL A 52 -6.97 -4.48 3.18
CA VAL A 52 -7.67 -5.66 2.65
C VAL A 52 -6.74 -6.46 1.72
N LEU A 53 -5.58 -6.84 2.27
CA LEU A 53 -4.56 -7.63 1.58
C LEU A 53 -4.87 -9.13 1.66
N SER A 54 -4.10 -9.93 0.93
CA SER A 54 -4.08 -11.39 1.06
C SER A 54 -3.76 -11.86 2.47
N GLU A 55 -4.31 -12.99 2.89
CA GLU A 55 -3.96 -13.69 4.15
C GLU A 55 -2.61 -14.43 4.05
N ASP A 56 -2.05 -14.56 2.84
CA ASP A 56 -0.69 -15.09 2.66
C ASP A 56 0.33 -13.97 2.86
N ASP A 57 1.18 -14.09 3.89
CA ASP A 57 2.15 -13.06 4.28
C ASP A 57 2.99 -12.53 3.09
N ASN A 58 3.46 -13.41 2.20
CA ASN A 58 4.30 -12.99 1.07
C ASN A 58 3.49 -12.22 0.04
N GLN A 59 2.27 -12.67 -0.23
CA GLN A 59 1.36 -11.99 -1.13
C GLN A 59 0.90 -10.65 -0.54
N ALA A 60 0.63 -10.59 0.76
CA ALA A 60 0.29 -9.36 1.48
C ALA A 60 1.41 -8.31 1.33
N ILE A 61 2.66 -8.70 1.55
CA ILE A 61 3.83 -7.81 1.39
C ILE A 61 3.94 -7.29 -0.05
N GLN A 62 3.71 -8.15 -1.06
CA GLN A 62 3.73 -7.75 -2.46
C GLN A 62 2.59 -6.78 -2.81
N GLU A 63 1.38 -7.06 -2.33
CA GLU A 63 0.21 -6.21 -2.53
C GLU A 63 0.39 -4.85 -1.85
N LEU A 64 0.93 -4.81 -0.63
CA LEU A 64 1.28 -3.59 0.08
C LEU A 64 2.29 -2.74 -0.71
N ALA A 65 3.41 -3.34 -1.16
CA ALA A 65 4.39 -2.64 -1.97
C ALA A 65 3.79 -2.10 -3.28
N HIS A 66 2.88 -2.86 -3.90
CA HIS A 66 2.18 -2.41 -5.09
C HIS A 66 1.25 -1.22 -4.79
N ILE A 67 0.48 -1.26 -3.70
CA ILE A 67 -0.38 -0.17 -3.27
C ILE A 67 0.44 1.10 -3.02
N LEU A 68 1.55 0.99 -2.29
CA LEU A 68 2.46 2.11 -2.03
C LEU A 68 3.09 2.64 -3.32
N THR A 69 3.34 1.80 -4.32
CA THR A 69 3.86 2.23 -5.63
C THR A 69 2.81 2.96 -6.47
N VAL A 70 1.57 2.47 -6.48
CA VAL A 70 0.50 3.01 -7.32
C VAL A 70 -0.13 4.27 -6.71
N HIS A 71 -0.25 4.31 -5.39
CA HIS A 71 -0.95 5.35 -4.66
C HIS A 71 -0.03 6.24 -3.82
N GLY A 72 1.18 5.79 -3.52
CA GLY A 72 2.16 6.59 -2.80
C GLY A 72 2.77 7.68 -3.68
N LYS A 73 3.08 8.81 -3.04
CA LYS A 73 3.77 9.94 -3.66
C LYS A 73 5.30 9.87 -3.49
N TYR A 74 5.76 8.86 -2.76
CA TYR A 74 7.13 8.73 -2.27
C TYR A 74 7.76 7.42 -2.76
N SER A 75 9.05 7.47 -3.05
CA SER A 75 9.87 6.27 -3.14
C SER A 75 9.82 5.56 -1.79
N HIS A 76 9.73 4.23 -1.80
CA HIS A 76 9.59 3.47 -0.57
C HIS A 76 10.30 2.14 -0.66
N LYS A 77 10.64 1.58 0.49
CA LYS A 77 11.17 0.23 0.65
C LYS A 77 10.41 -0.48 1.76
N VAL A 78 9.85 -1.63 1.42
CA VAL A 78 9.17 -2.52 2.37
C VAL A 78 10.19 -3.56 2.83
N VAL A 79 10.47 -3.58 4.13
CA VAL A 79 11.42 -4.50 4.76
C VAL A 79 10.65 -5.42 5.71
N PRO A 80 10.35 -6.66 5.29
CA PRO A 80 9.60 -7.60 6.11
C PRO A 80 10.48 -8.25 7.18
N PHE A 81 9.94 -8.37 8.38
CA PHE A 81 10.50 -9.13 9.50
C PHE A 81 9.59 -10.32 9.83
N HIS A 82 9.85 -11.43 9.14
CA HIS A 82 9.00 -12.62 9.11
C HIS A 82 8.83 -13.32 10.48
N GLU A 83 9.85 -13.26 11.35
CA GLU A 83 9.81 -13.96 12.65
C GLU A 83 8.69 -13.45 13.56
N ASN A 84 8.43 -12.13 13.51
CA ASN A 84 7.38 -11.48 14.31
C ASN A 84 6.18 -11.01 13.47
N LYS A 85 6.12 -11.36 12.18
CA LYS A 85 5.09 -10.85 11.25
C LYS A 85 4.99 -9.32 11.28
N GLN A 86 6.14 -8.65 11.19
CA GLN A 86 6.21 -7.19 11.17
C GLN A 86 6.76 -6.69 9.86
N VAL A 87 6.44 -5.45 9.51
CA VAL A 87 6.89 -4.77 8.31
C VAL A 87 7.40 -3.40 8.68
N PHE A 88 8.66 -3.13 8.35
CA PHE A 88 9.19 -1.79 8.36
C PHE A 88 9.02 -1.17 6.97
N ILE A 89 8.47 0.05 6.92
CA ILE A 89 8.26 0.78 5.67
C ILE A 89 9.11 2.04 5.73
N GLN A 90 10.17 2.05 4.93
CA GLN A 90 11.01 3.23 4.78
C GLN A 90 10.45 4.08 3.64
N PHE A 91 10.13 5.35 3.91
CA PHE A 91 9.75 6.33 2.90
C PHE A 91 10.93 7.25 2.64
N TYR A 92 11.30 7.41 1.37
CA TYR A 92 12.34 8.34 0.95
C TYR A 92 11.69 9.62 0.47
N THR A 93 12.11 10.74 1.02
CA THR A 93 11.75 12.04 0.44
C THR A 93 12.62 12.28 -0.79
N LYS A 94 12.05 12.90 -1.82
CA LYS A 94 12.72 13.13 -3.11
C LYS A 94 14.02 13.97 -3.02
N GLU A 95 14.31 14.55 -1.86
CA GLU A 95 15.54 15.30 -1.57
C GLU A 95 16.73 14.40 -1.20
N GLU A 96 16.49 13.18 -0.71
CA GLU A 96 17.56 12.27 -0.25
C GLU A 96 18.25 11.50 -1.39
N ASP A 97 17.64 11.46 -2.59
CA ASP A 97 18.23 10.81 -3.77
C ASP A 97 19.41 11.62 -4.37
N GLU A 98 19.67 12.86 -3.95
CA GLU A 98 20.78 13.69 -4.48
C GLU A 98 22.10 13.55 -3.71
N GLU A 99 22.13 12.91 -2.53
CA GLU A 99 23.36 12.78 -1.72
C GLU A 99 24.11 11.45 -1.87
N GLU A 100 23.48 10.37 -2.34
CA GLU A 100 24.15 9.05 -2.45
C GLU A 100 24.97 8.85 -3.76
N ASP A 101 24.87 9.75 -4.74
CA ASP A 101 25.67 9.69 -5.99
C ASP A 101 27.05 10.40 -5.87
N LYS A 102 27.50 10.68 -4.64
CA LYS A 102 28.83 11.24 -4.37
C LYS A 102 29.58 10.44 -3.30
N ASP A 103 30.11 9.28 -3.67
CA ASP A 103 31.34 8.74 -3.08
C ASP A 103 32.05 7.75 -4.03
#